data_AF-A0A3D9UU92-F1
#
_entry.id   AF-A0A3D9UU92-F1
#
_cell.length_a   1.000
_cell.length_b   1.000
_cell.length_c   1.000
_cell.angle_alpha   90.00
_cell.angle_beta   90.00
_cell.angle_gamma   90.00
#
_symmetry.space_group_name_H-M   'P 1'
#
loop_
_entity.id
_entity.type
_entity.pdbx_description
1 polymer ?
#
loop_
_entity_poly.entity_id
_entity_poly.type
_entity_poly.pdbx_seq_one_letter_code
_entity_poly.pdbx_strand_id
1 'polypeptide(L)'
;MKKKVLALAAAITLVAPLQNVAFAHEKNEESRAIITQYWSAEDKHSEGVNSHLWIVNRAIDIMSRNTTLVRQDEVALLNEWRTDLENGIYSADYENPYYDNSTFASHFYDPDDGSTYIPLAKQAKETGAKYFKLAGESYKNKDMKQAFFYLGLSLHYLGDVNQPMHAANFTNISYPQGFHSKYENFVDTIKDNYKVTDGNGYWNWKGTNPEDWIHGAAVAAKQDFPGIVNSNTKSWFVQAAVSQSYADKWRAEVTPMTGKRLTEAQRVTAGYIQLWFDTYGNR
;
A
#
# COMPACT_ATOMS: atom_id res chain seq x y z
N MET A 1 -48.08 -43.99 -24.07
CA MET A 1 -47.90 -43.99 -22.61
C MET A 1 -46.70 -43.12 -22.25
N LYS A 2 -46.81 -42.37 -21.15
CA LYS A 2 -45.98 -41.22 -20.73
C LYS A 2 -44.63 -41.62 -20.12
N LYS A 3 -43.60 -40.78 -20.39
CA LYS A 3 -42.43 -40.41 -19.56
C LYS A 3 -41.40 -41.55 -19.30
N LYS A 4 -40.09 -41.32 -19.20
CA LYS A 4 -39.33 -40.21 -18.58
C LYS A 4 -37.97 -40.05 -19.28
N VAL A 5 -37.58 -38.80 -19.57
CA VAL A 5 -36.19 -38.42 -19.85
C VAL A 5 -35.54 -38.21 -18.48
N LEU A 6 -34.50 -38.98 -18.15
CA LEU A 6 -33.63 -38.68 -17.02
C LEU A 6 -32.62 -37.61 -17.46
N ALA A 7 -32.73 -36.41 -16.89
CA ALA A 7 -31.67 -35.42 -16.93
C ALA A 7 -30.65 -35.80 -15.85
N LEU A 8 -29.43 -36.15 -16.27
CA LEU A 8 -28.30 -36.35 -15.39
C LEU A 8 -27.71 -34.97 -15.06
N ALA A 9 -28.02 -34.43 -13.88
CA ALA A 9 -27.38 -33.23 -13.38
C ALA A 9 -25.98 -33.61 -12.87
N ALA A 10 -24.95 -33.27 -13.64
CA ALA A 10 -23.57 -33.34 -13.17
C ALA A 10 -23.32 -32.17 -12.21
N ALA A 11 -23.32 -32.45 -10.90
CA ALA A 11 -22.82 -31.51 -9.91
C ALA A 11 -21.28 -31.46 -10.02
N ILE A 12 -20.76 -30.43 -10.68
CA ILE A 12 -19.33 -30.12 -10.64
C ILE A 12 -19.06 -29.43 -9.30
N THR A 13 -18.65 -30.20 -8.31
CA THR A 13 -18.01 -29.66 -7.11
C THR A 13 -16.63 -29.16 -7.51
N LEU A 14 -16.49 -27.85 -7.74
CA LEU A 14 -15.19 -27.19 -7.78
C LEU A 14 -14.59 -27.22 -6.37
N VAL A 15 -13.82 -28.26 -6.08
CA VAL A 15 -12.90 -28.27 -4.95
C VAL A 15 -11.66 -27.52 -5.40
N ALA A 16 -11.56 -26.25 -5.03
CA ALA A 16 -10.29 -25.53 -5.14
C ALA A 16 -9.28 -26.25 -4.24
N PRO A 17 -8.05 -26.54 -4.73
CA PRO A 17 -7.04 -27.14 -3.88
C PRO A 17 -6.62 -26.13 -2.82
N LEU A 18 -6.92 -26.43 -1.55
CA LEU A 18 -6.23 -25.83 -0.41
C LEU A 18 -4.76 -26.20 -0.53
N GLN A 19 -3.96 -25.32 -1.10
CA GLN A 19 -2.51 -25.42 -0.98
C GLN A 19 -2.17 -25.19 0.49
N ASN A 20 -1.74 -26.26 1.17
CA ASN A 20 -1.09 -26.18 2.47
C ASN A 20 0.19 -25.35 2.29
N VAL A 21 0.10 -24.05 2.58
CA VAL A 21 1.27 -23.21 2.77
C VAL A 21 1.85 -23.61 4.13
N ALA A 22 2.98 -24.32 4.12
CA ALA A 22 3.72 -24.62 5.33
C ALA A 22 4.22 -23.30 5.92
N PHE A 23 3.59 -22.84 7.00
CA PHE A 23 4.04 -21.68 7.74
C PHE A 23 5.43 -21.98 8.32
N ALA A 24 6.40 -21.13 7.99
CA ALA A 24 7.72 -21.18 8.59
C ALA A 24 7.58 -21.08 10.11
N HIS A 25 8.14 -22.07 10.81
CA HIS A 25 8.30 -22.05 12.26
C HIS A 25 9.08 -20.78 12.66
N GLU A 26 8.49 -19.92 13.48
CA GLU A 26 9.23 -18.84 14.13
C GLU A 26 10.25 -19.48 15.07
N LYS A 27 11.54 -19.30 14.75
CA LYS A 27 12.63 -19.59 15.69
C LYS A 27 12.53 -18.59 16.84
N ASN A 28 12.50 -19.12 18.06
CA ASN A 28 12.74 -18.38 19.29
C ASN A 28 14.13 -17.73 19.25
N GLU A 29 14.20 -16.45 18.90
CA GLU A 29 15.29 -15.57 19.31
C GLU A 29 14.69 -14.35 19.98
N GLU A 30 15.18 -14.06 21.19
CA GLU A 30 14.87 -12.89 21.99
C GLU A 30 15.31 -11.61 21.25
N SER A 31 14.53 -11.17 20.26
CA SER A 31 14.66 -9.82 19.71
C SER A 31 13.58 -8.95 20.35
N ARG A 32 14.01 -7.82 20.92
CA ARG A 32 13.09 -6.78 21.39
C ARG A 32 12.13 -6.48 20.24
N ALA A 33 10.83 -6.67 20.48
CA ALA A 33 9.80 -6.38 19.50
C ALA A 33 9.93 -4.91 19.07
N ILE A 34 10.50 -4.70 17.88
CA ILE A 34 10.46 -3.41 17.21
C ILE A 34 9.00 -3.23 16.82
N ILE A 35 8.35 -2.26 17.47
CA ILE A 35 6.96 -1.90 17.23
C ILE A 35 6.95 -1.05 15.96
N THR A 36 6.72 -1.66 14.80
CA THR A 36 6.54 -0.94 13.52
C THR A 36 5.12 -0.35 13.44
N GLN A 37 4.93 0.77 12.73
CA GLN A 37 3.65 1.50 12.62
C GLN A 37 3.31 1.90 11.17
N TYR A 38 3.81 1.13 10.19
CA TYR A 38 3.81 1.47 8.78
C TYR A 38 3.80 0.21 7.91
N TRP A 39 3.25 0.32 6.69
CA TRP A 39 3.34 -0.74 5.68
C TRP A 39 4.80 -1.12 5.51
N SER A 40 5.11 -2.41 5.49
CA SER A 40 6.51 -2.84 5.49
C SER A 40 7.36 -2.11 4.43
N ALA A 41 8.47 -1.55 4.89
CA ALA A 41 9.56 -1.00 4.09
C ALA A 41 10.91 -1.56 4.57
N GLU A 42 10.89 -2.81 5.07
CA GLU A 42 11.97 -3.41 5.87
C GLU A 42 13.29 -3.62 5.12
N ASP A 43 13.23 -3.65 3.79
CA ASP A 43 14.39 -3.69 2.93
C ASP A 43 14.27 -2.65 1.82
N LYS A 44 15.36 -1.91 1.58
CA LYS A 44 15.40 -0.81 0.62
C LYS A 44 15.19 -1.26 -0.84
N HIS A 45 15.67 -2.44 -1.22
CA HIS A 45 15.71 -2.90 -2.62
C HIS A 45 15.02 -4.26 -2.84
N SER A 46 14.40 -4.83 -1.81
CA SER A 46 13.73 -6.13 -1.89
C SER A 46 12.23 -6.02 -1.63
N GLU A 47 11.42 -6.31 -2.66
CA GLU A 47 9.96 -6.34 -2.55
C GLU A 47 9.45 -7.38 -1.52
N GLY A 48 10.25 -8.38 -1.17
CA GLY A 48 9.82 -9.47 -0.28
C GLY A 48 9.27 -8.97 1.05
N VAL A 49 9.87 -7.92 1.60
CA VAL A 49 9.51 -7.27 2.87
C VAL A 49 9.34 -5.75 2.72
N ASN A 50 9.04 -5.30 1.51
CA ASN A 50 8.77 -3.90 1.20
C ASN A 50 7.51 -3.78 0.33
N SER A 51 6.36 -3.63 0.98
CA SER A 51 5.07 -3.46 0.32
C SER A 51 4.97 -2.12 -0.43
N HIS A 52 5.61 -1.05 0.04
CA HIS A 52 5.65 0.23 -0.68
C HIS A 52 6.35 0.10 -2.04
N LEU A 53 7.55 -0.48 -2.05
CA LEU A 53 8.31 -0.74 -3.26
C LEU A 53 7.54 -1.66 -4.21
N TRP A 54 6.90 -2.71 -3.68
CA TRP A 54 6.06 -3.59 -4.47
C TRP A 54 4.92 -2.83 -5.15
N ILE A 55 4.19 -1.96 -4.42
CA ILE A 55 3.09 -1.14 -4.99
C ILE A 55 3.61 -0.26 -6.12
N VAL A 56 4.74 0.43 -5.92
CA VAL A 56 5.34 1.30 -6.93
C VAL A 56 5.80 0.51 -8.15
N ASN A 57 6.45 -0.64 -7.98
CA ASN A 57 6.88 -1.46 -9.10
C ASN A 57 5.70 -2.02 -9.89
N ARG A 58 4.62 -2.42 -9.23
CA ARG A 58 3.38 -2.83 -9.93
C ARG A 58 2.71 -1.66 -10.65
N ALA A 59 2.78 -0.44 -10.11
CA ALA A 59 2.32 0.76 -10.81
C ALA A 59 3.15 1.05 -12.08
N ILE A 60 4.47 0.89 -12.01
CA ILE A 60 5.37 0.99 -13.18
C ILE A 60 5.04 -0.11 -14.21
N ASP A 61 4.69 -1.32 -13.76
CA ASP A 61 4.22 -2.37 -14.67
C ASP A 61 2.90 -1.99 -15.37
N ILE A 62 1.94 -1.40 -14.65
CA ILE A 62 0.70 -0.87 -15.25
C ILE A 62 1.02 0.18 -16.33
N MET A 63 1.92 1.11 -16.03
CA MET A 63 2.40 2.12 -16.98
C MET A 63 3.05 1.49 -18.22
N SER A 64 3.89 0.48 -18.03
CA SER A 64 4.57 -0.26 -19.11
C SER A 64 3.59 -1.01 -20.01
N ARG A 65 2.48 -1.51 -19.45
CA ARG A 65 1.43 -2.21 -20.21
C ARG A 65 0.49 -1.25 -20.95
N ASN A 66 0.48 0.02 -20.60
CA ASN A 66 -0.37 1.01 -21.26
C ASN A 66 0.28 1.48 -22.57
N THR A 67 -0.30 1.13 -23.71
CA THR A 67 0.23 1.46 -25.05
C THR A 67 -0.49 2.63 -25.72
N THR A 68 -1.43 3.28 -25.02
CA THR A 68 -2.33 4.29 -25.61
C THR A 68 -2.13 5.70 -25.06
N LEU A 69 -1.72 5.83 -23.80
CA LEU A 69 -1.58 7.11 -23.09
C LEU A 69 -0.15 7.33 -22.59
N VAL A 70 0.41 6.33 -21.92
CA VAL A 70 1.70 6.45 -21.22
C VAL A 70 2.84 6.50 -22.23
N ARG A 71 3.77 7.45 -22.06
CA ARG A 71 4.98 7.48 -22.86
C ARG A 71 6.03 6.56 -22.24
N GLN A 72 6.55 5.62 -23.03
CA GLN A 72 7.47 4.60 -22.50
C GLN A 72 8.84 5.15 -22.09
N ASP A 73 9.20 6.37 -22.48
CA ASP A 73 10.38 7.06 -21.97
C ASP A 73 10.23 7.50 -20.49
N GLU A 74 9.00 7.73 -20.02
CA GLU A 74 8.73 8.00 -18.60
C GLU A 74 9.03 6.76 -17.74
N VAL A 75 8.66 5.58 -18.22
CA VAL A 75 9.01 4.28 -17.62
C VAL A 75 10.53 4.05 -17.65
N ALA A 76 11.19 4.40 -18.75
CA ALA A 76 12.65 4.28 -18.86
C ALA A 76 13.36 5.16 -17.82
N LEU A 77 12.90 6.41 -17.63
CA LEU A 77 13.45 7.33 -16.62
C LEU A 77 13.26 6.80 -15.19
N LEU A 78 12.08 6.27 -14.85
CA LEU A 78 11.85 5.66 -13.54
C LEU A 78 12.82 4.51 -13.26
N ASN A 79 13.17 3.72 -14.29
CA ASN A 79 14.14 2.63 -14.17
C ASN A 79 15.58 3.12 -14.14
N GLU A 80 15.92 4.17 -14.88
CA GLU A 80 17.26 4.79 -14.86
C GLU A 80 17.60 5.34 -13.47
N TRP A 81 16.63 5.99 -12.81
CA TRP A 81 16.78 6.61 -11.48
C TRP A 81 16.19 5.77 -10.34
N ARG A 82 16.04 4.46 -10.59
CA ARG A 82 15.42 3.50 -9.66
C ARG A 82 16.05 3.53 -8.28
N THR A 83 17.38 3.58 -8.18
CA THR A 83 18.07 3.61 -6.90
C THR A 83 17.64 4.81 -6.04
N ASP A 84 17.53 6.00 -6.63
CA ASP A 84 17.12 7.21 -5.91
C ASP A 84 15.63 7.18 -5.56
N LEU A 85 14.79 6.65 -6.45
CA LEU A 85 13.38 6.40 -6.18
C LEU A 85 13.17 5.47 -4.98
N GLU A 86 13.88 4.33 -4.97
CA GLU A 86 13.84 3.33 -3.89
C GLU A 86 14.43 3.88 -2.59
N ASN A 87 15.49 4.70 -2.67
CA ASN A 87 16.01 5.42 -1.51
C ASN A 87 14.93 6.32 -0.88
N GLY A 88 14.18 7.06 -1.69
CA GLY A 88 13.12 7.94 -1.22
C GLY A 88 11.97 7.17 -0.57
N ILE A 89 11.54 6.08 -1.18
CA ILE A 89 10.51 5.19 -0.62
C ILE A 89 10.95 4.68 0.75
N TYR A 90 12.15 4.10 0.84
CA TYR A 90 12.66 3.56 2.10
C TYR A 90 12.85 4.66 3.17
N SER A 91 13.47 5.79 2.83
CA SER A 91 13.83 6.83 3.80
C SER A 91 12.64 7.36 4.62
N ALA A 92 11.41 7.29 4.09
CA ALA A 92 10.22 7.76 4.79
C ALA A 92 10.04 7.16 6.19
N ASP A 93 10.40 5.89 6.37
CA ASP A 93 10.22 5.15 7.64
C ASP A 93 11.45 5.08 8.55
N TYR A 94 12.62 5.51 8.07
CA TYR A 94 13.89 5.24 8.77
C TYR A 94 14.66 6.48 9.20
N GLU A 95 14.37 7.66 8.66
CA GLU A 95 15.15 8.86 8.99
C GLU A 95 14.32 10.12 9.20
N ASN A 96 14.89 11.05 9.96
CA ASN A 96 14.32 12.39 10.12
C ASN A 96 14.56 13.24 8.86
N PRO A 97 13.62 14.13 8.50
CA PRO A 97 12.40 14.45 9.26
C PRO A 97 11.21 13.53 8.94
N TYR A 98 11.37 12.51 8.10
CA TYR A 98 10.25 11.81 7.45
C TYR A 98 9.47 10.87 8.36
N TYR A 99 10.12 10.24 9.35
CA TYR A 99 9.47 9.37 10.33
C TYR A 99 9.06 10.08 11.64
N ASP A 100 9.13 11.42 11.67
CA ASP A 100 8.71 12.27 12.78
C ASP A 100 9.27 11.85 14.15
N ASN A 101 10.59 11.73 14.27
CA ASN A 101 11.25 11.25 15.49
C ASN A 101 10.70 9.89 15.98
N SER A 102 10.42 8.97 15.04
CA SER A 102 9.84 7.64 15.27
C SER A 102 8.40 7.65 15.77
N THR A 103 7.68 8.76 15.57
CA THR A 103 6.22 8.81 15.77
C THR A 103 5.45 8.50 14.49
N PHE A 104 6.04 8.67 13.32
CA PHE A 104 5.36 8.44 12.04
C PHE A 104 4.09 9.28 11.85
N ALA A 105 3.94 10.41 12.56
CA ALA A 105 2.73 11.23 12.49
C ALA A 105 2.37 11.64 11.05
N SER A 106 3.37 11.95 10.23
CA SER A 106 3.20 12.33 8.83
C SER A 106 2.79 11.18 7.91
N HIS A 107 2.77 9.93 8.39
CA HIS A 107 2.33 8.76 7.62
C HIS A 107 0.83 8.50 7.76
N PHE A 108 0.15 9.24 8.63
CA PHE A 108 -1.29 9.11 8.86
C PHE A 108 -2.04 10.32 8.33
N TYR A 109 -3.27 10.09 7.88
CA TYR A 109 -4.17 11.15 7.46
C TYR A 109 -5.62 10.67 7.52
N ASP A 110 -6.40 11.21 8.44
CA ASP A 110 -7.84 11.03 8.48
C ASP A 110 -8.53 12.03 7.52
N PRO A 111 -9.21 11.57 6.47
CA PRO A 111 -9.87 12.44 5.51
C PRO A 111 -11.10 13.20 6.07
N ASP A 112 -11.71 12.75 7.18
CA ASP A 112 -12.94 13.37 7.69
C ASP A 112 -12.67 14.69 8.42
N ASP A 113 -11.56 14.76 9.16
CA ASP A 113 -11.15 15.96 9.92
C ASP A 113 -9.84 16.58 9.43
N GLY A 114 -9.13 15.90 8.52
CA GLY A 114 -7.89 16.36 7.93
C GLY A 114 -6.66 16.24 8.83
N SER A 115 -6.74 15.46 9.91
CA SER A 115 -5.70 15.35 10.94
C SER A 115 -4.86 14.07 10.83
N THR A 116 -3.79 14.01 11.61
CA THR A 116 -3.10 12.77 12.01
C THR A 116 -3.44 12.46 13.47
N TYR A 117 -3.03 11.29 13.95
CA TYR A 117 -3.33 10.80 15.31
C TYR A 117 -2.65 11.63 16.43
N ILE A 118 -1.65 12.45 16.11
CA ILE A 118 -1.02 13.40 17.04
C ILE A 118 -1.56 14.82 16.80
N PRO A 119 -2.18 15.47 17.80
CA PRO A 119 -2.67 16.84 17.65
C PRO A 119 -1.58 17.80 17.18
N LEU A 120 -1.92 18.63 16.19
CA LEU A 120 -1.06 19.68 15.60
C LEU A 120 0.18 19.17 14.84
N ALA A 121 0.38 17.85 14.72
CA ALA A 121 1.45 17.29 13.91
C ALA A 121 1.14 17.37 12.41
N LYS A 122 2.18 17.17 11.59
CA LYS A 122 2.06 17.09 10.14
C LYS A 122 1.41 15.76 9.73
N GLN A 123 0.63 15.77 8.65
CA GLN A 123 -0.09 14.61 8.14
C GLN A 123 0.34 14.22 6.71
N ALA A 124 -0.11 13.07 6.22
CA ALA A 124 0.34 12.48 4.96
C ALA A 124 -0.06 13.27 3.70
N LYS A 125 -1.22 13.93 3.70
CA LYS A 125 -1.67 14.77 2.58
C LYS A 125 -0.75 15.95 2.31
N GLU A 126 -0.45 16.77 3.32
CA GLU A 126 0.43 17.93 3.16
C GLU A 126 1.89 17.50 2.95
N THR A 127 2.32 16.41 3.59
CA THR A 127 3.70 15.92 3.50
C THR A 127 3.98 15.27 2.15
N GLY A 128 3.09 14.40 1.66
CA GLY A 128 3.18 13.82 0.32
C GLY A 128 3.12 14.88 -0.77
N ALA A 129 2.20 15.84 -0.67
CA ALA A 129 2.10 16.94 -1.65
C ALA A 129 3.33 17.87 -1.65
N LYS A 130 3.96 18.10 -0.49
CA LYS A 130 5.24 18.81 -0.40
C LYS A 130 6.31 18.11 -1.23
N TYR A 131 6.51 16.81 -1.03
CA TYR A 131 7.55 16.08 -1.75
C TYR A 131 7.24 15.89 -3.24
N PHE A 132 5.97 15.80 -3.63
CA PHE A 132 5.56 15.84 -5.04
C PHE A 132 6.05 17.10 -5.75
N LYS A 133 5.86 18.27 -5.11
CA LYS A 133 6.24 19.56 -5.65
C LYS A 133 7.77 19.72 -5.70
N LEU A 134 8.46 19.37 -4.61
CA LEU A 134 9.93 19.41 -4.55
C LEU A 134 10.57 18.51 -5.60
N ALA A 135 10.03 17.30 -5.80
CA ALA A 135 10.46 16.40 -6.87
C ALA A 135 10.37 17.08 -8.23
N GLY A 136 9.22 17.70 -8.52
CA GLY A 136 8.99 18.37 -9.79
C GLY A 136 9.87 19.61 -10.02
N GLU A 137 10.16 20.37 -8.96
CA GLU A 137 11.10 21.49 -9.00
C GLU A 137 12.53 21.01 -9.29
N SER A 138 13.00 19.97 -8.59
CA SER A 138 14.29 19.33 -8.88
C SER A 138 14.36 18.78 -10.31
N TYR A 139 13.28 18.17 -10.80
CA TYR A 139 13.20 17.65 -12.17
C TYR A 139 13.37 18.76 -13.20
N LYS A 140 12.65 19.88 -13.05
CA LYS A 140 12.77 21.06 -13.92
C LYS A 140 14.17 21.67 -13.89
N ASN A 141 14.85 21.60 -12.75
CA ASN A 141 16.23 22.05 -12.56
C ASN A 141 17.28 21.03 -13.02
N LYS A 142 16.85 19.91 -13.61
CA LYS A 142 17.70 18.81 -14.09
C LYS A 142 18.48 18.05 -13.00
N ASP A 143 18.08 18.20 -11.74
CA ASP A 143 18.62 17.42 -10.63
C ASP A 143 17.82 16.12 -10.46
N MET A 144 18.15 15.13 -11.30
CA MET A 144 17.38 13.90 -11.39
C MET A 144 17.45 13.06 -10.11
N LYS A 145 18.63 12.96 -9.49
CA LYS A 145 18.80 12.22 -8.22
C LYS A 145 17.85 12.74 -7.16
N GLN A 146 17.84 14.06 -6.97
CA GLN A 146 16.97 14.70 -5.99
C GLN A 146 15.50 14.61 -6.38
N ALA A 147 15.18 14.71 -7.67
CA ALA A 147 13.83 14.59 -8.19
C ALA A 147 13.22 13.21 -7.88
N PHE A 148 13.92 12.13 -8.23
CA PHE A 148 13.42 10.78 -8.02
C PHE A 148 13.45 10.36 -6.55
N PHE A 149 14.40 10.85 -5.75
CA PHE A 149 14.35 10.70 -4.29
C PHE A 149 13.10 11.34 -3.68
N TYR A 150 12.81 12.60 -4.00
CA TYR A 150 11.59 13.24 -3.49
C TYR A 150 10.31 12.63 -4.07
N LEU A 151 10.35 12.14 -5.30
CA LEU A 151 9.21 11.39 -5.85
C LEU A 151 8.98 10.12 -5.04
N GLY A 152 10.03 9.38 -4.70
CA GLY A 152 9.96 8.19 -3.85
C GLY A 152 9.28 8.48 -2.51
N LEU A 153 9.70 9.56 -1.83
CA LEU A 153 9.05 10.03 -0.61
C LEU A 153 7.56 10.35 -0.84
N SER A 154 7.22 11.06 -1.92
CA SER A 154 5.82 11.37 -2.21
C SER A 154 4.97 10.12 -2.47
N LEU A 155 5.52 9.10 -3.13
CA LEU A 155 4.83 7.85 -3.41
C LEU A 155 4.65 7.01 -2.15
N HIS A 156 5.59 7.09 -1.19
CA HIS A 156 5.47 6.47 0.12
C HIS A 156 4.19 6.94 0.84
N TYR A 157 4.06 8.26 1.04
CA TYR A 157 2.91 8.84 1.73
C TYR A 157 1.57 8.59 1.01
N LEU A 158 1.59 8.49 -0.32
CA LEU A 158 0.41 8.06 -1.08
C LEU A 158 0.07 6.59 -0.80
N GLY A 159 1.08 5.71 -0.73
CA GLY A 159 0.92 4.31 -0.37
C GLY A 159 0.35 4.12 1.04
N ASP A 160 0.80 4.93 2.00
CA ASP A 160 0.29 4.89 3.37
C ASP A 160 -1.21 5.18 3.45
N VAL A 161 -1.69 6.24 2.79
CA VAL A 161 -3.13 6.57 2.87
C VAL A 161 -4.02 5.55 2.16
N ASN A 162 -3.45 4.63 1.36
CA ASN A 162 -4.16 3.48 0.84
C ASN A 162 -4.29 2.33 1.86
N GLN A 163 -3.56 2.38 2.99
CA GLN A 163 -3.73 1.53 4.16
C GLN A 163 -4.93 2.02 4.98
N PRO A 164 -5.99 1.21 5.17
CA PRO A 164 -7.16 1.68 5.92
C PRO A 164 -6.87 2.11 7.37
N MET A 165 -5.87 1.53 8.04
CA MET A 165 -5.49 1.94 9.40
C MET A 165 -4.80 3.31 9.42
N HIS A 166 -3.99 3.64 8.41
CA HIS A 166 -3.37 4.97 8.27
C HIS A 166 -4.41 6.05 7.96
N ALA A 167 -5.41 5.70 7.16
CA ALA A 167 -6.54 6.57 6.84
C ALA A 167 -7.56 6.73 7.99
N ALA A 168 -7.38 5.99 9.10
CA ALA A 168 -8.27 5.99 10.25
C ALA A 168 -7.55 6.25 11.58
N ASN A 169 -6.29 6.73 11.55
CA ASN A 169 -5.47 6.99 12.73
C ASN A 169 -5.36 5.77 13.69
N PHE A 170 -5.47 4.55 13.17
CA PHE A 170 -5.31 3.32 13.95
C PHE A 170 -3.85 2.91 13.90
N THR A 171 -3.10 3.20 14.97
CA THR A 171 -1.65 2.94 15.04
C THR A 171 -1.36 1.59 15.70
N ASN A 172 -0.08 1.21 15.79
CA ASN A 172 0.29 -0.02 16.50
C ASN A 172 0.07 0.02 18.02
N ILE A 173 -0.18 1.19 18.59
CA ILE A 173 -0.58 1.37 19.99
C ILE A 173 -2.11 1.46 20.19
N SER A 174 -2.87 1.49 19.09
CA SER A 174 -4.33 1.38 19.14
C SER A 174 -4.75 -0.04 19.53
N TYR A 175 -5.92 -0.18 20.15
CA TYR A 175 -6.39 -1.49 20.62
C TYR A 175 -7.00 -2.34 19.49
N PRO A 176 -6.56 -3.60 19.30
CA PRO A 176 -5.52 -4.31 20.06
C PRO A 176 -4.10 -3.97 19.60
N GLN A 177 -3.22 -3.68 20.57
CA GLN A 177 -1.84 -3.26 20.31
C GLN A 177 -1.06 -4.38 19.60
N GLY A 178 -0.17 -4.00 18.68
CA GLY A 178 0.59 -4.97 17.89
C GLY A 178 -0.15 -5.51 16.66
N PHE A 179 -1.45 -5.22 16.50
CA PHE A 179 -2.22 -5.70 15.35
C PHE A 179 -1.80 -5.03 14.05
N HIS A 180 -1.56 -3.72 14.10
CA HIS A 180 -1.17 -2.93 12.94
C HIS A 180 0.10 -3.50 12.28
N SER A 181 1.20 -3.65 13.03
CA SER A 181 2.44 -4.20 12.46
C SER A 181 2.31 -5.65 12.00
N LYS A 182 1.58 -6.49 12.75
CA LYS A 182 1.39 -7.90 12.35
C LYS A 182 0.52 -8.05 11.12
N TYR A 183 -0.43 -7.14 10.92
CA TYR A 183 -1.22 -7.07 9.70
C TYR A 183 -0.32 -6.75 8.51
N GLU A 184 0.55 -5.75 8.62
CA GLU A 184 1.42 -5.32 7.51
C GLU A 184 2.46 -6.40 7.16
N ASN A 185 3.07 -7.03 8.17
CA ASN A 185 3.92 -8.21 7.95
C ASN A 185 3.17 -9.36 7.28
N PHE A 186 1.88 -9.55 7.59
CA PHE A 186 1.08 -10.56 6.91
C PHE A 186 0.83 -10.21 5.44
N VAL A 187 0.60 -8.93 5.13
CA VAL A 187 0.37 -8.50 3.74
C VAL A 187 1.54 -8.83 2.83
N ASP A 188 2.77 -8.74 3.32
CA ASP A 188 3.95 -9.14 2.56
C ASP A 188 3.89 -10.58 2.03
N THR A 189 3.24 -11.47 2.77
CA THR A 189 3.13 -12.90 2.45
C THR A 189 2.08 -13.20 1.38
N ILE A 190 1.15 -12.26 1.12
CA ILE A 190 0.02 -12.47 0.20
C ILE A 190 -0.05 -11.47 -0.95
N LYS A 191 0.71 -10.36 -0.91
CA LYS A 191 0.60 -9.24 -1.86
C LYS A 191 0.76 -9.67 -3.32
N ASP A 192 1.63 -10.65 -3.60
CA ASP A 192 1.87 -11.16 -4.95
C ASP A 192 0.64 -11.78 -5.63
N ASN A 193 -0.38 -12.19 -4.86
CA ASN A 193 -1.65 -12.70 -5.41
C ASN A 193 -2.53 -11.60 -6.03
N TYR A 194 -2.19 -10.32 -5.82
CA TYR A 194 -3.05 -9.18 -6.15
C TYR A 194 -2.43 -8.22 -7.17
N LYS A 195 -1.53 -8.73 -8.02
CA LYS A 195 -0.94 -7.93 -9.11
C LYS A 195 -2.02 -7.54 -10.10
N VAL A 196 -2.10 -6.24 -10.42
CA VAL A 196 -2.85 -5.78 -11.59
C VAL A 196 -2.08 -6.21 -12.83
N THR A 197 -2.76 -6.92 -13.73
CA THR A 197 -2.15 -7.49 -14.96
C THR A 197 -2.58 -6.78 -16.24
N ASP A 198 -3.44 -5.76 -16.14
CA ASP A 198 -3.81 -4.86 -17.22
C ASP A 198 -3.00 -3.55 -17.18
N GLY A 199 -3.20 -2.68 -18.18
CA GLY A 199 -2.56 -1.36 -18.30
C GLY A 199 -3.45 -0.19 -17.85
N ASN A 200 -4.46 -0.44 -17.00
CA ASN A 200 -5.45 0.56 -16.62
C ASN A 200 -5.12 1.20 -15.25
N GLY A 201 -4.23 2.19 -15.25
CA GLY A 201 -4.09 3.10 -14.10
C GLY A 201 -5.30 4.03 -13.99
N TYR A 202 -5.49 4.67 -12.84
CA TYR A 202 -6.48 5.74 -12.73
C TYR A 202 -5.91 7.06 -13.26
N TRP A 203 -5.81 7.14 -14.58
CA TRP A 203 -5.34 8.33 -15.28
C TRP A 203 -6.27 9.51 -15.02
N ASN A 204 -5.71 10.66 -14.64
CA ASN A 204 -6.48 11.88 -14.32
C ASN A 204 -7.64 11.63 -13.32
N TRP A 205 -7.42 10.75 -12.34
CA TRP A 205 -8.44 10.33 -11.37
C TRP A 205 -9.06 11.49 -10.60
N LYS A 206 -8.21 12.43 -10.18
CA LYS A 206 -8.57 13.71 -9.57
C LYS A 206 -8.01 14.85 -10.42
N GLY A 207 -8.07 16.07 -9.89
CA GLY A 207 -7.48 17.24 -10.53
C GLY A 207 -5.94 17.20 -10.58
N THR A 208 -5.35 18.35 -10.89
CA THR A 208 -3.88 18.49 -10.97
C THR A 208 -3.21 18.71 -9.62
N ASN A 209 -3.99 18.89 -8.55
CA ASN A 209 -3.46 19.07 -7.20
C ASN A 209 -3.17 17.70 -6.56
N PRO A 210 -1.90 17.39 -6.20
CA PRO A 210 -1.56 16.12 -5.57
C PRO A 210 -2.32 15.87 -4.25
N GLU A 211 -2.71 16.92 -3.52
CA GLU A 211 -3.50 16.75 -2.28
C GLU A 211 -4.86 16.09 -2.53
N ASP A 212 -5.49 16.32 -3.68
CA ASP A 212 -6.80 15.74 -4.01
C ASP A 212 -6.69 14.22 -4.22
N TRP A 213 -5.55 13.76 -4.74
CA TRP A 213 -5.26 12.35 -4.93
C TRP A 213 -5.02 11.65 -3.59
N ILE A 214 -4.17 12.23 -2.73
CA ILE A 214 -3.89 11.68 -1.41
C ILE A 214 -5.18 11.65 -0.56
N HIS A 215 -5.94 12.75 -0.55
CA HIS A 215 -7.22 12.80 0.15
C HIS A 215 -8.22 11.77 -0.41
N GLY A 216 -8.36 11.70 -1.74
CA GLY A 216 -9.25 10.74 -2.38
C GLY A 216 -8.91 9.29 -2.04
N ALA A 217 -7.62 8.95 -2.02
CA ALA A 217 -7.14 7.62 -1.67
C ALA A 217 -7.48 7.30 -0.21
N ALA A 218 -7.25 8.24 0.70
CA ALA A 218 -7.60 8.12 2.11
C ALA A 218 -9.11 7.92 2.32
N VAL A 219 -9.96 8.68 1.63
CA VAL A 219 -11.43 8.50 1.69
C VAL A 219 -11.82 7.07 1.31
N ALA A 220 -11.28 6.56 0.20
CA ALA A 220 -11.57 5.21 -0.25
C ALA A 220 -11.03 4.14 0.71
N ALA A 221 -9.84 4.35 1.30
CA ALA A 221 -9.25 3.42 2.25
C ALA A 221 -10.00 3.40 3.58
N LYS A 222 -10.38 4.56 4.13
CA LYS A 222 -11.15 4.65 5.38
C LYS A 222 -12.51 3.98 5.29
N GLN A 223 -13.20 4.10 4.15
CA GLN A 223 -14.46 3.37 3.90
C GLN A 223 -14.31 1.85 4.06
N ASP A 224 -13.12 1.33 3.77
CA ASP A 224 -12.81 -0.10 3.82
C ASP A 224 -12.18 -0.54 5.15
N PHE A 225 -11.93 0.39 6.09
CA PHE A 225 -11.38 0.11 7.41
C PHE A 225 -12.14 -0.97 8.20
N PRO A 226 -13.49 -0.99 8.24
CA PRO A 226 -14.23 -2.05 8.94
C PRO A 226 -14.01 -3.46 8.35
N GLY A 227 -13.57 -3.56 7.09
CA GLY A 227 -13.22 -4.83 6.46
C GLY A 227 -11.91 -5.44 6.98
N ILE A 228 -11.11 -4.67 7.72
CA ILE A 228 -9.84 -5.12 8.33
C ILE A 228 -9.93 -5.05 9.85
N VAL A 229 -10.43 -3.94 10.40
CA VAL A 229 -10.50 -3.69 11.83
C VAL A 229 -11.97 -3.68 12.29
N ASN A 230 -12.41 -4.79 12.85
CA ASN A 230 -13.76 -4.96 13.39
C ASN A 230 -13.75 -5.85 14.65
N SER A 231 -14.91 -6.05 15.29
CA SER A 231 -14.99 -6.85 16.53
C SER A 231 -14.45 -8.27 16.38
N ASN A 232 -14.63 -8.91 15.22
CA ASN A 232 -14.18 -10.28 14.98
C ASN A 232 -12.66 -10.32 14.84
N THR A 233 -12.09 -9.49 13.96
CA THR A 233 -10.64 -9.47 13.73
C THR A 233 -9.88 -9.06 14.98
N LYS A 234 -10.40 -8.10 15.76
CA LYS A 234 -9.84 -7.76 17.08
C LYS A 234 -9.86 -8.94 18.05
N SER A 235 -11.00 -9.64 18.15
CA SER A 235 -11.15 -10.79 19.05
C SER A 235 -10.24 -11.95 18.66
N TRP A 236 -10.19 -12.30 17.37
CA TRP A 236 -9.36 -13.38 16.86
C TRP A 236 -7.88 -13.05 16.93
N PHE A 237 -7.48 -11.79 16.71
CA PHE A 237 -6.10 -11.36 16.89
C PHE A 237 -5.62 -11.56 18.33
N VAL A 238 -6.43 -11.18 19.33
CA VAL A 238 -6.08 -11.42 20.75
C VAL A 238 -5.95 -12.92 21.05
N GLN A 239 -6.87 -13.73 20.54
CA GLN A 239 -6.86 -15.19 20.74
C GLN A 239 -5.73 -15.90 19.97
N ALA A 240 -5.20 -15.28 18.91
CA ALA A 240 -4.10 -15.80 18.13
C ALA A 240 -2.81 -15.97 18.97
N ALA A 241 -2.66 -15.19 20.05
CA ALA A 241 -1.53 -15.31 20.98
C ALA A 241 -1.42 -16.70 21.64
N VAL A 242 -2.53 -17.46 21.70
CA VAL A 242 -2.57 -18.80 22.31
C VAL A 242 -3.13 -19.87 21.37
N SER A 243 -3.45 -19.54 20.12
CA SER A 243 -4.05 -20.49 19.18
C SER A 243 -3.83 -20.11 17.73
N GLN A 244 -3.09 -20.97 17.01
CA GLN A 244 -2.87 -20.84 15.57
C GLN A 244 -4.18 -20.75 14.77
N SER A 245 -5.23 -21.48 15.18
CA SER A 245 -6.52 -21.46 14.49
C SER A 245 -7.14 -20.06 14.43
N TYR A 246 -6.92 -19.22 15.45
CA TYR A 246 -7.38 -17.84 15.44
C TYR A 246 -6.45 -16.92 14.67
N ALA A 247 -5.15 -17.24 14.62
CA ALA A 247 -4.19 -16.57 13.75
C ALA A 247 -4.59 -16.73 12.27
N ASP A 248 -4.99 -17.94 11.86
CA ASP A 248 -5.45 -18.21 10.50
C ASP A 248 -6.79 -17.53 10.21
N LYS A 249 -7.72 -17.50 11.19
CA LYS A 249 -9.03 -16.83 11.04
C LYS A 249 -8.91 -15.35 10.73
N TRP A 250 -8.16 -14.58 11.53
CA TRP A 250 -8.07 -13.14 11.28
C TRP A 250 -7.35 -12.85 9.96
N ARG A 251 -6.31 -13.63 9.62
CA ARG A 251 -5.60 -13.49 8.33
C ARG A 251 -6.53 -13.73 7.15
N ALA A 252 -7.29 -14.82 7.19
CA ALA A 252 -8.26 -15.14 6.15
C ALA A 252 -9.36 -14.07 6.02
N GLU A 253 -9.83 -13.53 7.15
CA GLU A 253 -10.90 -12.51 7.17
C GLU A 253 -10.49 -11.19 6.52
N VAL A 254 -9.28 -10.71 6.78
CA VAL A 254 -8.82 -9.42 6.23
C VAL A 254 -8.40 -9.52 4.77
N THR A 255 -8.07 -10.73 4.30
CA THR A 255 -7.48 -10.99 2.98
C THR A 255 -8.27 -10.41 1.79
N PRO A 256 -9.62 -10.56 1.70
CA PRO A 256 -10.37 -10.00 0.57
C PRO A 256 -10.26 -8.47 0.49
N MET A 257 -10.33 -7.79 1.64
CA MET A 257 -10.22 -6.34 1.68
C MET A 257 -8.79 -5.87 1.39
N THR A 258 -7.78 -6.57 1.93
CA THR A 258 -6.37 -6.34 1.59
C THR A 258 -6.15 -6.41 0.07
N GLY A 259 -6.65 -7.46 -0.58
CA GLY A 259 -6.52 -7.62 -2.04
C GLY A 259 -7.13 -6.47 -2.83
N LYS A 260 -8.34 -6.02 -2.43
CA LYS A 260 -8.98 -4.83 -3.00
C LYS A 260 -8.10 -3.58 -2.81
N ARG A 261 -7.57 -3.34 -1.60
CA ARG A 261 -6.74 -2.16 -1.31
C ARG A 261 -5.41 -2.16 -2.04
N LEU A 262 -4.74 -3.30 -2.14
CA LEU A 262 -3.52 -3.44 -2.95
C LEU A 262 -3.79 -3.15 -4.42
N THR A 263 -4.91 -3.64 -4.96
CA THR A 263 -5.31 -3.39 -6.36
C THR A 263 -5.55 -1.89 -6.60
N GLU A 264 -6.29 -1.22 -5.72
CA GLU A 264 -6.52 0.22 -5.83
C GLU A 264 -5.22 1.02 -5.69
N ALA A 265 -4.35 0.68 -4.72
CA ALA A 265 -3.09 1.37 -4.49
C ALA A 265 -2.22 1.35 -5.76
N GLN A 266 -2.12 0.22 -6.44
CA GLN A 266 -1.38 0.11 -7.70
C GLN A 266 -1.93 1.05 -8.78
N ARG A 267 -3.27 1.09 -8.95
CA ARG A 267 -3.93 1.91 -9.98
C ARG A 267 -3.84 3.41 -9.68
N VAL A 268 -4.02 3.81 -8.42
CA VAL A 268 -3.88 5.20 -7.97
C VAL A 268 -2.43 5.66 -8.14
N THR A 269 -1.46 4.86 -7.69
CA THR A 269 -0.03 5.17 -7.81
C THR A 269 0.40 5.33 -9.26
N ALA A 270 -0.07 4.47 -10.18
CA ALA A 270 0.22 4.63 -11.60
C ALA A 270 -0.31 5.97 -12.14
N GLY A 271 -1.56 6.31 -11.82
CA GLY A 271 -2.16 7.58 -12.21
C GLY A 271 -1.45 8.80 -11.62
N TYR A 272 -0.96 8.69 -10.39
CA TYR A 272 -0.25 9.76 -9.69
C TYR A 272 1.16 9.99 -10.25
N ILE A 273 1.87 8.92 -10.65
CA ILE A 273 3.13 9.04 -11.40
C ILE A 273 2.88 9.71 -12.75
N GLN A 274 1.84 9.31 -13.49
CA GLN A 274 1.47 9.97 -14.74
C GLN A 274 1.17 11.46 -14.54
N LEU A 275 0.41 11.81 -13.49
CA LEU A 275 0.15 13.21 -13.14
C LEU A 275 1.45 13.99 -12.93
N TRP A 276 2.44 13.40 -12.26
CA TRP A 276 3.71 14.05 -12.00
C TRP A 276 4.46 14.36 -13.31
N PHE A 277 4.59 13.37 -14.21
CA PHE A 277 5.18 13.60 -15.52
C PHE A 277 4.38 14.60 -16.36
N ASP A 278 3.05 14.56 -16.33
CA ASP A 278 2.20 15.53 -17.03
C ASP A 278 2.41 16.97 -16.53
N THR A 279 2.77 17.13 -15.26
CA THR A 279 2.93 18.43 -14.59
C THR A 279 4.34 19.01 -14.76
N TYR A 280 5.37 18.16 -14.79
CA TYR A 280 6.77 18.57 -14.76
C TYR A 280 7.60 18.11 -15.96
N GLY A 281 7.16 17.09 -16.68
CA GLY A 281 7.70 16.68 -17.97
C GLY A 281 7.39 17.73 -19.02
N ASN A 282 8.42 18.31 -19.63
CA ASN A 282 8.25 19.18 -20.78
C ASN A 282 7.65 18.35 -21.93
N ARG A 283 6.37 18.55 -22.21
CA ARG A 283 5.68 17.98 -23.36
C ARG A 283 6.14 18.66 -24.65
#